data_AF-A0A931KMZ8-F1
#
_entry.id   AF-A0A931KMZ8-F1
#
_cell.length_a   1.000
_cell.length_b   1.000
_cell.length_c   1.000
_cell.angle_alpha   90.00
_cell.angle_beta   90.00
_cell.angle_gamma   90.00
#
_symmetry.space_group_name_H-M   'P 1'
#
loop_
_entity.id
_entity.type
_entity.pdbx_description
1 polymer ?
#
loop_
_entity_poly.entity_id
_entity_poly.type
_entity_poly.pdbx_seq_one_letter_code
_entity_poly.pdbx_strand_id
1 'polypeptide(L)'
;MTDPLTFLNGIAEKEFYTNLKARRQEYFSVLEKFYDEVWTRGNITHFGRLLEEQHIYAEYVGNRTITSDGNYTVECYEERQRLFLKQIKEQAFKDLDNDKTEVYIQLMSKILKQLIKSIQLIDLAKDLNPYREKVIAKLQTCITHLNDTFIQSPISKSNNTPKIQWLGKTNVLATLFYDLWQGQEKGKNNKTKPLLKTQKNELEALLLNNFIDVRGEPLTINTISDYLNSSKPEKRAKVGVRIELGY
;
A
#
# COMPACT_ATOMS: atom_id res chain seq x y z
N MET A 1 -3.25 9.31 16.44
CA MET A 1 -3.25 8.16 15.51
C MET A 1 -4.27 7.18 16.05
N THR A 2 -5.25 6.76 15.25
CA THR A 2 -6.28 5.80 15.71
C THR A 2 -5.62 4.44 15.96
N ASP A 3 -6.08 3.64 16.92
CA ASP A 3 -5.59 2.27 17.06
C ASP A 3 -6.21 1.40 15.94
N PRO A 4 -5.41 0.71 15.08
CA PRO A 4 -5.94 -0.16 14.02
C PRO A 4 -6.97 -1.17 14.50
N LEU A 5 -6.84 -1.64 15.75
CA LEU A 5 -7.75 -2.63 16.32
C LEU A 5 -9.17 -2.10 16.48
N THR A 6 -9.36 -0.79 16.52
CA THR A 6 -10.69 -0.17 16.59
C THR A 6 -11.60 -0.61 15.43
N PHE A 7 -11.04 -0.89 14.26
CA PHE A 7 -11.82 -1.40 13.11
C PHE A 7 -12.32 -2.82 13.31
N LEU A 8 -11.68 -3.61 14.17
CA LEU A 8 -12.06 -4.98 14.49
C LEU A 8 -12.86 -5.09 15.80
N ASN A 9 -13.22 -3.96 16.42
CA ASN A 9 -14.00 -3.97 17.67
C ASN A 9 -15.37 -4.63 17.48
N GLY A 10 -15.74 -5.46 18.46
CA GLY A 10 -17.03 -6.14 18.47
C GLY A 10 -17.17 -7.31 17.50
N ILE A 11 -16.17 -7.67 16.69
CA ILE A 11 -16.30 -8.88 15.84
C ILE A 11 -16.31 -10.19 16.65
N ALA A 12 -15.93 -10.13 17.92
CA ALA A 12 -16.03 -11.23 18.88
C ALA A 12 -17.31 -11.19 19.73
N GLU A 13 -18.21 -10.24 19.47
CA GLU A 13 -19.51 -10.16 20.13
C GLU A 13 -20.54 -10.98 19.37
N LYS A 14 -21.49 -11.58 20.09
CA LYS A 14 -22.55 -12.40 19.50
C LYS A 14 -23.41 -11.56 18.55
N GLU A 15 -23.66 -10.31 18.92
CA GLU A 15 -24.41 -9.29 18.21
C GLU A 15 -23.88 -9.04 16.80
N PHE A 16 -22.57 -9.22 16.58
CA PHE A 16 -21.96 -9.08 15.27
C PHE A 16 -22.52 -10.09 14.25
N TYR A 17 -22.85 -11.29 14.71
CA TYR A 17 -23.33 -12.38 13.86
C TYR A 17 -24.86 -12.45 13.82
N THR A 18 -25.53 -11.99 14.86
CA THR A 18 -27.00 -12.08 14.96
C THR A 18 -27.74 -10.85 14.40
N ASN A 19 -27.12 -9.67 14.42
CA ASN A 19 -27.77 -8.43 13.95
C ASN A 19 -27.46 -8.12 12.48
N LEU A 20 -28.01 -8.93 11.58
CA LEU A 20 -27.76 -8.81 10.12
C LEU A 20 -28.17 -7.44 9.56
N LYS A 21 -29.26 -6.86 10.07
CA LYS A 21 -29.73 -5.53 9.64
C LYS A 21 -28.71 -4.44 9.99
N ALA A 22 -28.14 -4.48 11.19
CA ALA A 22 -27.09 -3.53 11.58
C ALA A 22 -25.81 -3.74 10.76
N ARG A 23 -25.40 -4.98 10.48
CA ARG A 23 -24.24 -5.26 9.61
C ARG A 23 -24.43 -4.76 8.18
N ARG A 24 -25.65 -4.90 7.64
CA ARG A 24 -26.02 -4.30 6.35
C ARG A 24 -25.88 -2.78 6.36
N GLN A 25 -26.49 -2.11 7.34
CA GLN A 25 -26.41 -0.64 7.46
C GLN A 25 -24.96 -0.16 7.60
N GLU A 26 -24.18 -0.86 8.42
CA GLU A 26 -22.78 -0.54 8.62
C GLU A 26 -21.96 -0.72 7.35
N TYR A 27 -22.11 -1.84 6.65
CA TYR A 27 -21.43 -2.10 5.38
C TYR A 27 -21.67 -0.95 4.39
N PHE A 28 -22.93 -0.55 4.20
CA PHE A 28 -23.26 0.56 3.30
C PHE A 28 -22.73 1.91 3.79
N SER A 29 -22.75 2.19 5.10
CA SER A 29 -22.15 3.41 5.66
C SER A 29 -20.63 3.47 5.45
N VAL A 30 -19.94 2.33 5.52
CA VAL A 30 -18.51 2.25 5.21
C VAL A 30 -18.27 2.46 3.72
N LEU A 31 -19.06 1.83 2.84
CA LEU A 31 -18.94 2.03 1.39
C LEU A 31 -19.18 3.49 1.00
N GLU A 32 -20.22 4.13 1.52
CA GLU A 32 -20.56 5.54 1.23
C GLU A 32 -19.36 6.46 1.49
N LYS A 33 -18.70 6.33 2.66
CA LYS A 33 -17.49 7.09 2.99
C LYS A 33 -16.35 6.89 2.00
N PHE A 34 -16.18 5.68 1.49
CA PHE A 34 -15.12 5.36 0.53
C PHE A 34 -15.44 5.84 -0.88
N TYR A 35 -16.70 5.80 -1.29
CA TYR A 35 -17.10 6.18 -2.63
C TYR A 35 -17.28 7.68 -2.79
N ASP A 36 -17.61 8.44 -1.73
CA ASP A 36 -17.57 9.91 -1.78
C ASP A 36 -16.17 10.46 -2.13
N GLU A 37 -15.10 9.79 -1.67
CA GLU A 37 -13.71 10.14 -2.01
C GLU A 37 -13.34 9.81 -3.47
N VAL A 38 -13.99 8.81 -4.08
CA VAL A 38 -13.72 8.37 -5.47
C VAL A 38 -14.61 9.14 -6.47
N TRP A 39 -15.85 9.45 -6.10
CA TRP A 39 -16.85 10.09 -6.96
C TRP A 39 -16.64 11.59 -7.13
N THR A 40 -15.99 12.27 -6.18
CA THR A 40 -15.57 13.68 -6.37
C THR A 40 -14.57 13.89 -7.51
N ARG A 41 -14.01 12.82 -8.10
CA ARG A 41 -13.11 12.89 -9.26
C ARG A 41 -13.73 12.45 -10.59
N GLY A 42 -14.99 12.01 -10.63
CA GLY A 42 -15.62 11.52 -11.86
C GLY A 42 -17.12 11.69 -11.87
N ASN A 43 -17.65 12.38 -12.89
CA ASN A 43 -19.07 12.59 -13.14
C ASN A 43 -19.83 11.26 -13.34
N ILE A 44 -20.36 10.70 -12.26
CA ILE A 44 -21.50 9.78 -12.31
C ILE A 44 -22.43 10.18 -11.16
N THR A 45 -23.73 10.08 -11.38
CA THR A 45 -24.78 10.49 -10.47
C THR A 45 -25.61 9.26 -10.11
N HIS A 46 -25.94 9.12 -8.81
CA HIS A 46 -26.91 8.21 -8.18
C HIS A 46 -26.34 6.93 -7.57
N PHE A 47 -26.06 6.97 -6.26
CA PHE A 47 -26.46 5.88 -5.39
C PHE A 47 -27.94 6.08 -5.05
N GLY A 48 -28.77 5.12 -5.44
CA GLY A 48 -30.19 5.12 -5.17
C GLY A 48 -30.46 5.35 -3.69
N ARG A 49 -31.34 6.31 -3.39
CA ARG A 49 -32.00 6.50 -2.10
C ARG A 49 -32.29 5.14 -1.49
N LEU A 50 -31.79 4.93 -0.27
CA LEU A 50 -32.26 3.90 0.67
C LEU A 50 -33.80 3.97 0.74
N LEU A 51 -34.47 3.21 -0.13
CA LEU A 51 -35.89 2.97 -0.02
C LEU A 51 -36.06 1.62 0.66
N GLU A 52 -36.82 1.70 1.74
CA GLU A 52 -37.48 0.59 2.38
C GLU A 52 -38.11 -0.31 1.29
N GLU A 53 -38.05 -1.63 1.53
CA GLU A 53 -38.70 -2.68 0.74
C GLU A 53 -37.86 -3.40 -0.37
N GLN A 54 -37.35 -4.56 0.04
CA GLN A 54 -37.40 -5.86 -0.64
C GLN A 54 -36.82 -6.09 -2.05
N HIS A 55 -36.17 -5.15 -2.72
CA HIS A 55 -35.48 -5.50 -3.98
C HIS A 55 -33.96 -5.59 -3.83
N ILE A 56 -33.47 -6.82 -3.96
CA ILE A 56 -32.06 -7.17 -4.14
C ILE A 56 -31.61 -6.58 -5.47
N TYR A 57 -30.93 -5.43 -5.42
CA TYR A 57 -30.20 -4.90 -6.56
C TYR A 57 -28.75 -5.38 -6.46
N ALA A 58 -28.37 -6.29 -7.36
CA ALA A 58 -26.97 -6.56 -7.65
C ALA A 58 -26.45 -5.44 -8.55
N GLU A 59 -26.18 -4.26 -7.99
CA GLU A 59 -25.53 -3.18 -8.73
C GLU A 59 -24.01 -3.33 -8.64
N TYR A 60 -23.36 -3.28 -9.81
CA TYR A 60 -21.93 -3.33 -9.98
C TYR A 60 -21.30 -2.07 -9.38
N VAL A 61 -20.68 -2.20 -8.21
CA VAL A 61 -19.79 -1.16 -7.66
C VAL A 61 -18.35 -1.53 -7.99
N GLY A 62 -17.92 -1.19 -9.20
CA GLY A 62 -16.65 -1.66 -9.80
C GLY A 62 -16.69 -3.15 -10.20
N ASN A 63 -15.54 -3.80 -10.36
CA ASN A 63 -15.42 -5.25 -10.68
C ASN A 63 -15.97 -6.20 -9.57
N ARG A 64 -16.72 -5.70 -8.59
CA ARG A 64 -17.30 -6.51 -7.51
C ARG A 64 -18.78 -6.77 -7.78
N THR A 65 -19.12 -8.04 -7.88
CA THR A 65 -20.50 -8.51 -7.91
C THR A 65 -21.02 -8.54 -6.47
N ILE A 66 -21.98 -7.67 -6.14
CA ILE A 66 -22.73 -7.75 -4.88
C ILE A 66 -23.67 -8.95 -5.02
N THR A 67 -23.38 -10.04 -4.33
CA THR A 67 -24.21 -11.25 -4.42
C THR A 67 -25.54 -11.04 -3.73
N SER A 68 -26.62 -11.57 -4.31
CA SER A 68 -27.99 -11.52 -3.81
C SER A 68 -28.20 -12.12 -2.41
N ASP A 69 -27.20 -12.84 -1.92
CA ASP A 69 -27.34 -13.84 -0.86
C ASP A 69 -27.29 -13.22 0.56
N GLY A 70 -27.19 -11.88 0.65
CA GLY A 70 -27.39 -11.16 1.91
C GLY A 70 -26.34 -11.41 2.99
N ASN A 71 -25.11 -11.78 2.61
CA ASN A 71 -24.03 -12.11 3.55
C ASN A 71 -23.31 -10.88 4.11
N TYR A 72 -24.09 -9.94 4.63
CA TYR A 72 -23.61 -8.64 5.10
C TYR A 72 -22.67 -8.73 6.32
N THR A 73 -22.72 -9.81 7.09
CA THR A 73 -21.78 -10.04 8.20
C THR A 73 -20.35 -10.22 7.68
N VAL A 74 -20.17 -11.02 6.63
CA VAL A 74 -18.84 -11.25 6.04
C VAL A 74 -18.37 -10.04 5.25
N GLU A 75 -19.25 -9.39 4.49
CA GLU A 75 -18.93 -8.18 3.73
C GLU A 75 -18.55 -7.01 4.65
N CYS A 76 -19.30 -6.79 5.74
CA CYS A 76 -18.97 -5.80 6.77
C CYS A 76 -17.60 -6.10 7.40
N TYR A 77 -17.31 -7.37 7.68
CA TYR A 77 -15.99 -7.76 8.17
C TYR A 77 -14.87 -7.48 7.16
N GLU A 78 -15.07 -7.77 5.87
CA GLU A 78 -14.06 -7.54 4.83
C GLU A 78 -13.67 -6.06 4.73
N GLU A 79 -14.65 -5.15 4.81
CA GLU A 79 -14.38 -3.72 4.76
C GLU A 79 -13.65 -3.22 6.01
N ARG A 80 -14.00 -3.73 7.20
CA ARG A 80 -13.25 -3.49 8.44
C ARG A 80 -11.82 -4.00 8.36
N GLN A 81 -11.63 -5.21 7.81
CA GLN A 81 -10.31 -5.80 7.58
C GLN A 81 -9.47 -4.94 6.64
N ARG A 82 -10.07 -4.40 5.58
CA ARG A 82 -9.40 -3.50 4.64
C ARG A 82 -8.90 -2.22 5.33
N LEU A 83 -9.75 -1.60 6.15
CA LEU A 83 -9.39 -0.42 6.96
C LEU A 83 -8.26 -0.71 7.94
N PHE A 84 -8.37 -1.83 8.66
CA PHE A 84 -7.31 -2.32 9.55
C PHE A 84 -5.98 -2.46 8.79
N LEU A 85 -5.95 -3.17 7.65
CA LEU A 85 -4.74 -3.37 6.86
C LEU A 85 -4.15 -2.07 6.30
N LYS A 86 -5.00 -1.13 5.87
CA LYS A 86 -4.55 0.20 5.43
C LYS A 86 -3.79 0.90 6.55
N GLN A 87 -4.33 0.87 7.76
CA GLN A 87 -3.70 1.55 8.89
C GLN A 87 -2.41 0.87 9.36
N ILE A 88 -2.38 -0.48 9.37
CA ILE A 88 -1.14 -1.23 9.64
C ILE A 88 -0.04 -0.83 8.65
N LYS A 89 -0.36 -0.75 7.35
CA LYS A 89 0.59 -0.32 6.31
C LYS A 89 1.09 1.10 6.54
N GLU A 90 0.20 2.04 6.85
CA GLU A 90 0.60 3.43 7.12
C GLU A 90 1.55 3.52 8.31
N GLN A 91 1.25 2.82 9.41
CA GLN A 91 2.09 2.85 10.61
C GLN A 91 3.43 2.13 10.41
N ALA A 92 3.43 0.99 9.69
CA ALA A 92 4.64 0.24 9.39
C ALA A 92 5.59 1.00 8.44
N PHE A 93 5.07 1.68 7.41
CA PHE A 93 5.91 2.36 6.41
C PHE A 93 6.31 3.79 6.77
N LYS A 94 5.53 4.50 7.60
CA LYS A 94 5.80 5.91 7.93
C LYS A 94 6.54 6.11 9.25
N ASP A 95 6.24 5.30 10.26
CA ASP A 95 6.53 5.67 11.65
C ASP A 95 7.51 4.73 12.37
N LEU A 96 7.83 3.57 11.78
CA LEU A 96 8.64 2.53 12.40
C LEU A 96 9.86 2.18 11.53
N ASP A 97 10.98 1.87 12.18
CA ASP A 97 12.11 1.19 11.53
C ASP A 97 11.79 -0.31 11.34
N ASN A 98 12.64 -1.02 10.59
CA ASN A 98 12.39 -2.43 10.24
C ASN A 98 12.23 -3.34 11.48
N ASP A 99 13.07 -3.16 12.50
CA ASP A 99 13.04 -3.97 13.72
C ASP A 99 11.77 -3.71 14.53
N LYS A 100 11.37 -2.44 14.69
CA LYS A 100 10.11 -2.10 15.36
C LYS A 100 8.90 -2.54 14.55
N THR A 101 9.00 -2.55 13.23
CA THR A 101 7.93 -3.05 12.35
C THR A 101 7.72 -4.54 12.57
N GLU A 102 8.78 -5.35 12.64
CA GLU A 102 8.65 -6.79 12.92
C GLU A 102 7.97 -7.04 14.28
N VAL A 103 8.42 -6.37 15.34
CA VAL A 103 7.83 -6.50 16.69
C VAL A 103 6.35 -6.07 16.69
N TYR A 104 6.04 -4.97 16.02
CA TYR A 104 4.68 -4.47 15.90
C TYR A 104 3.76 -5.45 15.16
N ILE A 105 4.20 -6.01 14.03
CA ILE A 105 3.42 -6.98 13.25
C ILE A 105 3.24 -8.30 14.02
N GLN A 106 4.25 -8.74 14.78
CA GLN A 106 4.13 -9.90 15.68
C GLN A 106 3.08 -9.66 16.78
N LEU A 107 3.07 -8.46 17.38
CA LEU A 107 2.07 -8.07 18.36
C LEU A 107 0.67 -8.09 17.76
N MET A 108 0.48 -7.49 16.58
CA MET A 108 -0.81 -7.50 15.88
C MET A 108 -1.27 -8.92 15.56
N SER A 109 -0.36 -9.77 15.05
CA SER A 109 -0.66 -11.18 14.78
C SER A 109 -1.08 -11.94 16.05
N LYS A 110 -0.47 -11.65 17.20
CA LYS A 110 -0.86 -12.24 18.49
C LYS A 110 -2.27 -11.82 18.91
N ILE A 111 -2.60 -10.54 18.74
CA ILE A 111 -3.94 -10.01 19.07
C ILE A 111 -5.00 -10.63 18.16
N LEU A 112 -4.75 -10.73 16.85
CA LEU A 112 -5.66 -11.37 15.90
C LEU A 112 -5.87 -12.86 16.23
N LYS A 113 -4.83 -13.59 16.66
CA LYS A 113 -4.97 -14.98 17.13
C LYS A 113 -5.86 -15.08 18.37
N GLN A 114 -5.73 -14.14 19.30
CA GLN A 114 -6.60 -14.09 20.48
C GLN A 114 -8.05 -13.79 20.09
N LEU A 115 -8.25 -12.89 19.13
CA LEU A 115 -9.57 -12.54 18.60
C LEU A 115 -10.25 -13.75 17.93
N ILE A 116 -9.52 -14.54 17.15
CA ILE A 116 -10.02 -15.81 16.60
C ILE A 116 -10.52 -16.74 17.72
N LYS A 117 -9.74 -16.91 18.79
CA LYS A 117 -10.15 -17.76 19.93
C LYS A 117 -11.44 -17.24 20.57
N SER A 118 -11.56 -15.93 20.76
CA SER A 118 -12.79 -15.33 21.30
C SER A 118 -13.99 -15.60 20.39
N ILE A 119 -13.82 -15.48 19.07
CA ILE A 119 -14.88 -15.76 18.10
C ILE A 119 -15.31 -17.23 18.14
N GLN A 120 -14.36 -18.16 18.26
CA GLN A 120 -14.64 -19.60 18.35
C GLN A 120 -15.51 -19.98 19.55
N LEU A 121 -15.43 -19.20 20.64
CA LEU A 121 -16.20 -19.42 21.87
C LEU A 121 -17.63 -18.84 21.79
N ILE A 122 -17.97 -18.08 20.75
CA ILE A 122 -19.31 -17.51 20.62
C ILE A 122 -20.32 -18.63 20.34
N ASP A 123 -21.28 -18.76 21.24
CA ASP A 123 -22.44 -19.62 21.06
C ASP A 123 -23.43 -19.00 20.06
N LEU A 124 -23.54 -19.62 18.89
CA LEU A 124 -24.36 -19.18 17.76
C LEU A 124 -25.34 -20.28 17.34
N ALA A 125 -26.49 -19.85 16.84
CA ALA A 125 -27.42 -20.74 16.16
C ALA A 125 -26.75 -21.42 14.95
N LYS A 126 -27.18 -22.65 14.64
CA LYS A 126 -26.50 -23.53 13.67
C LYS A 126 -26.37 -22.90 12.28
N ASP A 127 -27.37 -22.13 11.87
CA ASP A 127 -27.47 -21.40 10.62
C ASP A 127 -26.51 -20.21 10.52
N LEU A 128 -26.02 -19.68 11.65
CA LEU A 128 -25.06 -18.57 11.69
C LEU A 128 -23.60 -19.03 11.72
N ASN A 129 -23.34 -20.30 12.04
CA ASN A 129 -21.99 -20.87 12.08
C ASN A 129 -21.19 -20.68 10.78
N PRO A 130 -21.77 -20.83 9.56
CA PRO A 130 -21.04 -20.59 8.32
C PRO A 130 -20.43 -19.18 8.22
N TYR A 131 -21.08 -18.15 8.78
CA TYR A 131 -20.55 -16.79 8.79
C TYR A 131 -19.36 -16.67 9.74
N ARG A 132 -19.46 -17.28 10.93
CA ARG A 132 -18.35 -17.34 11.90
C ARG A 132 -17.12 -18.02 11.29
N GLU A 133 -17.29 -19.17 10.66
CA GLU A 133 -16.20 -19.90 10.00
C GLU A 133 -15.54 -19.06 8.89
N LYS A 134 -16.33 -18.34 8.08
CA LYS A 134 -15.80 -17.44 7.05
C LYS A 134 -14.99 -16.27 7.64
N VAL A 135 -15.47 -15.65 8.72
CA VAL A 135 -14.74 -14.57 9.42
C VAL A 135 -13.42 -15.10 9.99
N ILE A 136 -13.44 -16.28 10.63
CA ILE A 136 -12.23 -16.93 11.15
C ILE A 136 -11.23 -17.20 10.01
N ALA A 137 -11.66 -17.80 8.90
CA ALA A 137 -10.81 -18.11 7.77
C ALA A 137 -10.15 -16.84 7.17
N LYS A 138 -10.91 -15.74 7.11
CA LYS A 138 -10.37 -14.45 6.65
C LYS A 138 -9.39 -13.82 7.65
N LEU A 139 -9.64 -13.93 8.96
CA LEU A 139 -8.67 -13.51 9.98
C LEU A 139 -7.37 -14.31 9.89
N GLN A 140 -7.45 -15.63 9.67
CA GLN A 140 -6.27 -16.47 9.45
C GLN A 140 -5.50 -16.01 8.20
N THR A 141 -6.20 -15.77 7.10
CA THR A 141 -5.61 -15.23 5.87
C THR A 141 -4.97 -13.85 6.11
N CYS A 142 -5.59 -13.01 6.95
CA CYS A 142 -5.04 -11.71 7.36
C CYS A 142 -3.68 -11.87 8.06
N ILE A 143 -3.61 -12.78 9.04
CA ILE A 143 -2.39 -13.05 9.81
C ILE A 143 -1.29 -13.56 8.87
N THR A 144 -1.62 -14.49 7.98
CA THR A 144 -0.67 -14.98 6.96
C THR A 144 -0.19 -13.82 6.09
N HIS A 145 -1.09 -13.00 5.55
CA HIS A 145 -0.72 -11.84 4.74
C HIS A 145 0.19 -10.85 5.47
N LEU A 146 -0.06 -10.57 6.75
CA LEU A 146 0.79 -9.70 7.57
C LEU A 146 2.19 -10.29 7.75
N ASN A 147 2.29 -11.56 8.12
CA ASN A 147 3.58 -12.22 8.30
C ASN A 147 4.34 -12.31 6.98
N ASP A 148 3.67 -12.69 5.89
CA ASP A 148 4.28 -12.81 4.58
C ASP A 148 4.76 -11.47 4.06
N THR A 149 3.99 -10.40 4.26
CA THR A 149 4.31 -9.06 3.74
C THR A 149 5.40 -8.36 4.53
N PHE A 150 5.42 -8.52 5.86
CA PHE A 150 6.27 -7.70 6.74
C PHE A 150 7.33 -8.49 7.50
N ILE A 151 7.22 -9.81 7.64
CA ILE A 151 8.18 -10.64 8.37
C ILE A 151 8.96 -11.57 7.44
N GLN A 152 8.27 -12.23 6.51
CA GLN A 152 8.87 -13.20 5.58
C GLN A 152 9.24 -12.59 4.23
N SER A 153 8.63 -11.45 3.87
CA SER A 153 8.99 -10.73 2.64
C SER A 153 10.45 -10.27 2.73
N PRO A 154 11.26 -10.43 1.67
CA PRO A 154 12.65 -10.00 1.63
C PRO A 154 12.87 -8.49 1.84
N ILE A 155 11.79 -7.69 1.89
CA ILE A 155 11.81 -6.24 2.13
C ILE A 155 12.33 -5.90 3.55
N SER A 156 12.04 -6.74 4.55
CA SER A 156 12.47 -6.50 5.95
C SER A 156 13.71 -7.30 6.35
N LYS A 157 14.06 -8.37 5.61
CA LYS A 157 15.16 -9.29 6.00
C LYS A 157 16.31 -9.39 5.01
N SER A 158 16.30 -8.66 3.90
CA SER A 158 17.48 -8.56 3.04
C SER A 158 17.79 -7.11 2.71
N ASN A 159 18.99 -6.65 3.09
CA ASN A 159 19.71 -5.59 2.38
C ASN A 159 20.11 -6.04 0.95
N ASN A 160 19.37 -6.98 0.36
CA ASN A 160 19.72 -7.73 -0.85
C ASN A 160 18.56 -7.69 -1.85
N THR A 161 17.82 -6.59 -1.90
CA THR A 161 17.01 -6.24 -3.08
C THR A 161 17.92 -6.40 -4.29
N PRO A 162 17.59 -7.25 -5.28
CA PRO A 162 18.46 -7.44 -6.43
C PRO A 162 18.68 -6.09 -7.10
N LYS A 163 19.92 -5.61 -7.06
CA LYS A 163 20.30 -4.31 -7.64
C LYS A 163 20.51 -4.47 -9.14
N ILE A 164 20.14 -3.43 -9.86
CA ILE A 164 20.37 -3.34 -11.30
C ILE A 164 21.85 -3.04 -11.52
N GLN A 165 22.56 -3.94 -12.20
CA GLN A 165 23.92 -3.67 -12.63
C GLN A 165 23.92 -2.67 -13.79
N TRP A 166 24.44 -1.47 -13.54
CA TRP A 166 24.61 -0.48 -14.57
C TRP A 166 25.90 -0.75 -15.33
N LEU A 167 25.75 -1.18 -16.59
CA LEU A 167 26.89 -1.53 -17.45
C LEU A 167 27.67 -0.31 -17.97
N GLY A 168 27.14 0.90 -17.80
CA GLY A 168 27.81 2.14 -18.15
C GLY A 168 28.67 2.71 -17.02
N LYS A 169 29.23 3.91 -17.23
CA LYS A 169 29.91 4.64 -16.16
C LYS A 169 28.90 5.21 -15.15
N THR A 170 29.22 5.17 -13.86
CA THR A 170 28.37 5.70 -12.78
C THR A 170 28.01 7.17 -12.98
N ASN A 171 28.93 7.97 -13.50
CA ASN A 171 28.66 9.39 -13.79
C ASN A 171 27.62 9.57 -14.89
N VAL A 172 27.51 8.65 -15.86
CA VAL A 172 26.48 8.70 -16.90
C VAL A 172 25.11 8.40 -16.30
N LEU A 173 25.01 7.38 -15.43
CA LEU A 173 23.77 7.05 -14.72
C LEU A 173 23.29 8.23 -13.86
N ALA A 174 24.17 8.75 -13.01
CA ALA A 174 23.81 9.85 -12.11
C ALA A 174 23.47 11.13 -12.89
N THR A 175 24.16 11.40 -14.01
CA THR A 175 23.83 12.53 -14.89
C THR A 175 22.44 12.35 -15.52
N LEU A 176 22.09 11.16 -16.00
CA LEU A 176 20.75 10.89 -16.52
C LEU A 176 19.67 11.23 -15.48
N PHE A 177 19.81 10.76 -14.24
CA PHE A 177 18.84 11.05 -13.18
C PHE A 177 18.81 12.53 -12.79
N TYR A 178 19.96 13.21 -12.80
CA TYR A 178 20.02 14.66 -12.65
C TYR A 178 19.21 15.37 -13.75
N ASP A 179 19.34 14.92 -14.99
CA ASP A 179 18.70 15.54 -16.15
C ASP A 179 17.20 15.31 -16.19
N LEU A 180 16.76 14.12 -15.78
CA LEU A 180 15.35 13.84 -15.57
C LEU A 180 14.78 14.74 -14.46
N TRP A 181 15.57 15.11 -13.47
CA TRP A 181 15.14 15.95 -12.34
C TRP A 181 15.20 17.46 -12.61
N GLN A 182 16.23 17.95 -13.30
CA GLN A 182 16.50 19.38 -13.48
C GLN A 182 16.30 19.86 -14.93
N GLY A 183 16.06 18.92 -15.86
CA GLY A 183 16.08 19.16 -17.29
C GLY A 183 17.49 19.12 -17.88
N GLN A 184 17.58 18.81 -19.18
CA GLN A 184 18.82 18.70 -19.95
C GLN A 184 19.04 19.92 -20.83
N GLU A 185 20.18 20.58 -20.68
CA GLU A 185 20.63 21.60 -21.62
C GLU A 185 21.05 20.97 -22.96
N LYS A 186 20.47 21.44 -24.06
CA LYS A 186 20.71 21.03 -25.45
C LYS A 186 21.29 22.17 -26.32
N GLY A 187 22.21 22.95 -25.76
CA GLY A 187 22.82 24.10 -26.44
C GLY A 187 22.12 25.43 -26.18
N LYS A 188 22.42 26.45 -26.99
CA LYS A 188 22.26 27.88 -26.62
C LYS A 188 20.86 28.31 -26.16
N ASN A 189 19.77 27.65 -26.57
CA ASN A 189 18.40 28.03 -26.18
C ASN A 189 17.43 26.86 -25.98
N ASN A 190 17.88 25.60 -26.04
CA ASN A 190 17.00 24.44 -25.88
C ASN A 190 17.30 23.73 -24.58
N LYS A 191 16.33 23.64 -23.67
CA LYS A 191 16.42 22.85 -22.44
C LYS A 191 15.21 21.92 -22.37
N THR A 192 15.43 20.63 -22.11
CA THR A 192 14.32 19.73 -21.82
C THR A 192 13.73 20.09 -20.45
N LYS A 193 12.41 19.99 -20.32
CA LYS A 193 11.77 20.21 -19.02
C LYS A 193 12.10 19.04 -18.07
N PRO A 194 12.13 19.28 -16.75
CA PRO A 194 12.13 18.20 -15.77
C PRO A 194 11.03 17.17 -16.07
N LEU A 195 11.41 15.89 -16.01
CA LEU A 195 10.52 14.74 -16.15
C LEU A 195 10.20 14.08 -14.80
N LEU A 196 10.95 14.44 -13.75
CA LEU A 196 10.75 13.96 -12.38
C LEU A 196 10.59 15.15 -11.41
N LYS A 197 9.65 15.01 -10.48
CA LYS A 197 9.49 15.93 -9.34
C LYS A 197 9.84 15.18 -8.06
N THR A 198 11.01 15.48 -7.50
CA THR A 198 11.58 14.78 -6.34
C THR A 198 12.64 15.67 -5.67
N GLN A 199 13.14 15.28 -4.51
CA GLN A 199 14.24 15.93 -3.80
C GLN A 199 15.58 15.24 -4.07
N LYS A 200 16.70 15.93 -3.85
CA LYS A 200 18.05 15.40 -4.10
C LYS A 200 18.34 14.11 -3.32
N ASN A 201 18.02 14.11 -2.02
CA ASN A 201 18.19 12.97 -1.11
C ASN A 201 17.36 11.74 -1.55
N GLU A 202 16.17 11.95 -2.10
CA GLU A 202 15.34 10.86 -2.63
C GLU A 202 15.96 10.23 -3.88
N LEU A 203 16.57 11.03 -4.77
CA LEU A 203 17.33 10.53 -5.92
C LEU A 203 18.60 9.79 -5.51
N GLU A 204 19.33 10.31 -4.51
CA GLU A 204 20.49 9.64 -3.94
C GLU A 204 20.09 8.26 -3.39
N ALA A 205 19.01 8.20 -2.59
CA ALA A 205 18.50 6.95 -2.07
C ALA A 205 18.06 5.99 -3.19
N LEU A 206 17.37 6.48 -4.22
CA LEU A 206 16.95 5.66 -5.36
C LEU A 206 18.16 5.03 -6.06
N LEU A 207 19.21 5.80 -6.31
CA LEU A 207 20.42 5.31 -6.97
C LEU A 207 21.19 4.31 -6.10
N LEU A 208 21.44 4.63 -4.83
CA LEU A 208 22.21 3.80 -3.92
C LEU A 208 21.51 2.47 -3.60
N ASN A 209 20.17 2.48 -3.52
CA ASN A 209 19.39 1.31 -3.13
C ASN A 209 19.13 0.37 -4.31
N ASN A 210 19.07 0.87 -5.54
CA ASN A 210 18.62 0.09 -6.69
C ASN A 210 19.72 -0.23 -7.72
N PHE A 211 20.90 0.40 -7.66
CA PHE A 211 21.94 0.21 -8.67
C PHE A 211 23.29 -0.23 -8.07
N ILE A 212 24.04 -1.00 -8.86
CA ILE A 212 25.46 -1.32 -8.69
C ILE A 212 26.22 -0.92 -9.96
N ASP A 213 27.52 -0.71 -9.84
CA ASP A 213 28.35 -0.31 -10.98
C ASP A 213 28.65 -1.47 -11.95
N VAL A 214 29.39 -1.18 -13.02
CA VAL A 214 29.78 -2.17 -14.03
C VAL A 214 30.59 -3.34 -13.46
N ARG A 215 31.23 -3.20 -12.30
CA ARG A 215 31.99 -4.25 -11.61
C ARG A 215 31.13 -5.05 -10.63
N GLY A 216 29.87 -4.67 -10.44
CA GLY A 216 28.97 -5.25 -9.45
C GLY A 216 29.11 -4.62 -8.07
N GLU A 217 29.86 -3.53 -7.94
CA GLU A 217 30.12 -2.89 -6.66
C GLU A 217 29.01 -1.87 -6.30
N PRO A 218 28.67 -1.70 -5.01
CA PRO A 218 27.75 -0.67 -4.58
C PRO A 218 28.21 0.73 -4.96
N LEU A 219 27.25 1.56 -5.40
CA LEU A 219 27.50 2.98 -5.61
C LEU A 219 27.77 3.67 -4.27
N THR A 220 28.69 4.63 -4.24
CA THR A 220 29.01 5.38 -3.01
C THR A 220 28.26 6.71 -2.95
N ILE A 221 27.85 7.10 -1.73
CA ILE A 221 27.11 8.34 -1.50
C ILE A 221 27.88 9.57 -1.99
N ASN A 222 29.20 9.64 -1.73
CA ASN A 222 30.03 10.76 -2.12
C ASN A 222 30.06 10.94 -3.64
N THR A 223 30.21 9.82 -4.38
CA THR A 223 30.24 9.83 -5.84
C THR A 223 28.90 10.27 -6.42
N ILE A 224 27.78 9.74 -5.94
CA ILE A 224 26.45 10.10 -6.44
C ILE A 224 26.10 11.55 -6.08
N SER A 225 26.39 11.97 -4.85
CA SER A 225 26.09 13.32 -4.39
C SER A 225 26.85 14.39 -5.17
N ASP A 226 28.10 14.09 -5.57
CA ASP A 226 28.90 14.97 -6.43
C ASP A 226 28.29 15.14 -7.82
N TYR A 227 27.77 14.07 -8.44
CA TYR A 227 27.15 14.13 -9.76
C TYR A 227 25.78 14.80 -9.76
N LEU A 228 25.03 14.68 -8.65
CA LEU A 228 23.72 15.31 -8.49
C LEU A 228 23.82 16.78 -8.02
N ASN A 229 25.02 17.28 -7.72
CA ASN A 229 25.21 18.64 -7.23
C ASN A 229 25.21 19.65 -8.38
N SER A 230 24.24 20.58 -8.36
CA SER A 230 24.14 21.66 -9.35
C SER A 230 25.37 22.57 -9.39
N SER A 231 26.11 22.70 -8.28
CA SER A 231 27.33 23.53 -8.20
C SER A 231 28.59 22.84 -8.72
N LYS A 232 28.52 21.57 -9.13
CA LYS A 232 29.66 20.79 -9.68
C LYS A 232 29.37 20.24 -11.08
N PRO A 233 29.03 21.09 -12.07
CA PRO A 233 28.69 20.66 -13.42
C PRO A 233 29.80 19.85 -14.11
N GLU A 234 31.06 20.11 -13.77
CA GLU A 234 32.25 19.47 -14.33
C GLU A 234 32.39 17.98 -13.99
N LYS A 235 31.70 17.51 -12.94
CA LYS A 235 31.68 16.10 -12.56
C LYS A 235 30.72 15.26 -13.42
N ARG A 236 29.74 15.91 -14.06
CA ARG A 236 28.70 15.24 -14.87
C ARG A 236 29.24 14.74 -16.20
N ALA A 237 28.54 13.78 -16.79
CA ALA A 237 28.87 13.28 -18.11
C ALA A 237 28.72 14.40 -19.16
N LYS A 238 29.73 14.55 -20.01
CA LYS A 238 29.76 15.56 -21.08
C LYS A 238 28.90 15.13 -22.27
N VAL A 239 28.52 16.10 -23.10
CA VAL A 239 27.87 15.88 -24.40
C VAL A 239 28.67 14.85 -25.22
N GLY A 240 27.96 13.90 -25.84
CA GLY A 240 28.54 12.78 -26.58
C GLY A 240 28.85 11.53 -25.74
N VAL A 241 28.89 11.66 -24.41
CA VAL A 241 28.99 10.52 -23.45
C VAL A 241 27.71 10.38 -22.61
N ARG A 242 27.06 11.52 -22.35
CA ARG A 242 25.77 11.64 -21.69
C ARG A 242 24.65 11.06 -22.55
N ILE A 243 23.62 10.52 -21.90
CA ILE A 243 22.39 10.07 -22.57
C ILE A 243 21.56 11.31 -22.95
N GLU A 244 21.21 11.45 -24.22
CA GLU A 244 20.43 12.58 -24.72
C GLU A 244 18.93 12.29 -24.62
N LEU A 245 18.21 13.10 -23.84
CA LEU A 245 16.76 12.98 -23.68
C LEU A 245 16.05 13.48 -24.95
N GLY A 246 15.29 12.62 -25.64
CA GLY A 246 14.56 12.95 -26.87
C GLY A 246 13.13 13.44 -26.62
N TYR A 247 12.97 14.69 -26.20
CA TYR A 247 11.72 15.46 -26.26
C TYR A 247 12.05 16.92 -26.58
#